data_AF-A0A355VWX7-F1
#
_entry.id   AF-A0A355VWX7-F1
#
_cell.length_a   1.000
_cell.length_b   1.000
_cell.length_c   1.000
_cell.angle_alpha   90.00
_cell.angle_beta   90.00
_cell.angle_gamma   90.00
#
_symmetry.space_group_name_H-M   'P 1'
#
loop_
_entity.id
_entity.type
_entity.pdbx_description
1 polymer ?
#
loop_
_entity_poly.entity_id
_entity_poly.type
_entity_poly.pdbx_seq_one_letter_code
_entity_poly.pdbx_strand_id
1 'polypeptide(L)'
;MRPLVSLPTKLCSPLCLKFKCVSSILSMNSGEIVVVGGLMEERSSNERDGVPEIEDVPVLGELFKGKSNDRTVTELVIFLRATIIENDDEPFYEDTSISRADKTAYQGFTQDPRPLQF
;
A
#
# COMPACT_ATOMS: atom_id res chain seq x y z
N MET A 1 18.38 -30.11 -2.40
CA MET A 1 17.02 -29.86 -2.92
C MET A 1 16.12 -29.60 -1.73
N ARG A 2 15.91 -28.32 -1.35
CA ARG A 2 15.11 -27.93 -0.17
C ARG A 2 13.66 -27.68 -0.62
N PRO A 3 12.64 -28.23 0.07
CA PRO A 3 11.26 -28.02 -0.32
C PRO A 3 10.82 -26.60 0.02
N LEU A 4 9.95 -26.06 -0.84
CA LEU A 4 9.33 -24.74 -0.72
C LEU A 4 8.49 -24.66 0.55
N VAL A 5 8.73 -23.60 1.32
CA VAL A 5 7.95 -23.22 2.49
C VAL A 5 6.52 -22.90 2.03
N SER A 6 5.56 -23.73 2.44
CA SER A 6 4.14 -23.44 2.32
C SER A 6 3.76 -22.33 3.30
N LEU A 7 3.43 -21.14 2.80
CA LEU A 7 2.75 -20.14 3.64
C LEU A 7 1.34 -20.65 3.98
N PRO A 8 0.91 -20.56 5.25
CA PRO A 8 -0.45 -20.92 5.62
C PRO A 8 -1.43 -19.89 5.04
N THR A 9 -2.27 -20.32 4.10
CA THR A 9 -3.43 -19.58 3.56
C THR A 9 -4.59 -19.55 4.55
N LYS A 10 -4.35 -19.11 5.79
CA LYS A 10 -5.41 -18.86 6.78
C LYS A 10 -5.14 -17.58 7.56
N LEU A 11 -5.56 -16.47 6.96
CA LEU A 11 -5.86 -15.25 7.71
C LEU A 11 -7.19 -14.66 7.20
N CYS A 12 -8.26 -15.43 7.31
CA CYS A 12 -9.62 -14.90 7.25
C CYS A 12 -10.10 -14.70 8.70
N SER A 13 -9.62 -13.62 9.32
CA SER A 13 -10.26 -13.00 10.48
C SER A 13 -11.52 -12.25 10.02
N PRO A 14 -12.51 -11.98 10.89
CA PRO A 14 -13.69 -11.15 10.56
C PRO A 14 -13.38 -9.68 10.21
N LEU A 15 -12.11 -9.32 10.09
CA LEU A 15 -11.65 -7.99 9.70
C LEU A 15 -11.45 -7.98 8.19
N CYS A 16 -12.30 -7.22 7.48
CA CYS A 16 -12.26 -7.04 6.02
C CYS A 16 -11.02 -6.23 5.59
N LEU A 17 -9.83 -6.81 5.76
CA LEU A 17 -8.57 -6.20 5.39
C LEU A 17 -8.28 -6.48 3.91
N LYS A 18 -8.05 -5.42 3.15
CA LYS A 18 -7.63 -5.49 1.75
C LYS A 18 -6.10 -5.52 1.70
N PHE A 19 -5.52 -6.63 1.25
CA PHE A 19 -4.08 -6.76 1.00
C PHE A 19 -3.77 -6.73 -0.50
N LYS A 20 -2.63 -6.13 -0.88
CA LYS A 20 -2.12 -6.10 -2.25
C LYS A 20 -0.72 -6.71 -2.23
N CYS A 21 -0.49 -7.77 -3.01
CA CYS A 21 0.77 -8.52 -3.02
C CYS A 21 1.36 -8.53 -4.43
N VAL A 22 2.67 -8.31 -4.57
CA VAL A 22 3.39 -8.38 -5.84
C VAL A 22 4.73 -9.06 -5.62
N SER A 23 5.16 -9.91 -6.55
CA SER A 23 6.46 -10.60 -6.52
C SER A 23 7.06 -10.54 -7.92
N SER A 24 8.28 -9.99 -8.04
CA SER A 24 8.95 -9.80 -9.32
C SER A 24 10.47 -9.85 -9.13
N ILE A 25 11.18 -10.22 -10.20
CA ILE A 25 12.64 -10.21 -10.27
C ILE A 25 13.01 -9.15 -11.31
N LEU A 26 13.78 -8.14 -10.91
CA LEU A 26 14.10 -6.97 -11.73
C LEU A 26 15.63 -6.82 -11.86
N SER A 27 16.10 -6.38 -13.02
CA SER A 27 17.49 -5.96 -13.26
C SER A 27 17.46 -4.49 -13.67
N MET A 28 18.19 -3.64 -12.95
CA MET A 28 18.20 -2.19 -13.11
C MET A 28 19.58 -1.62 -12.79
N ASN A 29 19.87 -0.42 -13.28
CA ASN A 29 21.09 0.29 -12.93
C ASN A 29 20.95 1.02 -11.59
N SER A 30 22.08 1.33 -10.95
CA SER A 30 22.11 2.13 -9.71
C SER A 30 21.49 3.51 -9.93
N GLY A 31 20.55 3.89 -9.07
CA GLY A 31 19.88 5.19 -9.09
C GLY A 31 18.69 5.31 -10.05
N GLU A 32 18.45 4.28 -10.88
CA GLU A 32 17.32 4.26 -11.81
C GLU A 32 15.98 4.01 -11.08
N ILE A 33 14.90 4.65 -11.55
CA ILE A 33 13.55 4.42 -11.04
C ILE A 33 12.86 3.42 -11.95
N VAL A 34 12.40 2.30 -11.39
CA VAL A 34 11.62 1.28 -12.09
C VAL A 34 10.21 1.21 -11.53
N VAL A 35 9.24 1.05 -12.43
CA VAL A 35 7.84 0.76 -12.09
C VAL A 35 7.69 -0.75 -11.92
N VAL A 36 7.39 -1.19 -10.69
CA VAL A 36 7.27 -2.62 -10.35
C VAL A 36 5.93 -3.18 -10.81
N GLY A 37 4.91 -2.32 -10.80
CA GLY A 37 3.56 -2.67 -11.20
C GLY A 37 2.56 -1.59 -10.82
N GLY A 38 1.33 -1.80 -11.27
CA GLY A 38 0.18 -1.00 -10.88
C GLY A 38 -1.10 -1.84 -10.85
N LEU A 39 -2.07 -1.40 -10.06
CA LEU A 39 -3.41 -1.97 -10.00
C LEU A 39 -4.41 -0.87 -10.35
N MET A 40 -5.26 -1.14 -11.33
CA MET A 40 -6.40 -0.30 -11.66
C MET A 40 -7.66 -1.05 -11.20
N GLU A 41 -8.39 -0.49 -10.25
CA GLU A 41 -9.68 -0.99 -9.78
C GLU A 41 -10.78 -0.05 -10.29
N GLU A 42 -11.71 -0.59 -11.08
CA GLU A 42 -12.88 0.13 -11.54
C GLU A 42 -14.12 -0.37 -10.80
N ARG A 43 -14.86 0.56 -10.16
CA ARG A 43 -16.14 0.29 -9.52
C ARG A 43 -17.21 1.13 -10.19
N SER A 44 -18.22 0.47 -10.77
CA SER A 44 -19.43 1.11 -11.29
C SER A 44 -20.62 0.69 -10.43
N SER A 45 -21.33 1.69 -9.87
CA SER A 45 -22.61 1.50 -9.18
C SER A 45 -23.70 2.17 -10.02
N ASN A 46 -24.75 1.43 -10.33
CA ASN A 46 -25.87 1.93 -11.13
C ASN A 46 -27.14 1.73 -10.29
N GLU A 47 -27.53 2.78 -9.58
CA GLU A 47 -28.74 2.80 -8.76
C GLU A 47 -29.86 3.46 -9.55
N ARG A 48 -30.99 2.75 -9.66
CA ARG A 48 -32.22 3.26 -10.25
C ARG A 48 -33.25 3.30 -9.14
N ASP A 49 -33.62 4.51 -8.75
CA ASP A 49 -34.69 4.77 -7.83
C ASP A 49 -35.90 5.25 -8.62
N GLY A 50 -37.08 4.73 -8.31
CA GLY A 50 -38.31 5.08 -9.02
C GLY A 50 -39.52 4.68 -8.21
N VAL A 51 -40.62 5.41 -8.38
CA VAL A 51 -41.91 4.98 -7.86
C VAL A 51 -42.49 3.98 -8.86
N PRO A 52 -42.60 2.68 -8.52
CA PRO A 52 -42.95 1.62 -9.48
C PRO A 52 -44.34 1.79 -10.15
N GLU A 53 -45.20 2.66 -9.62
CA GLU A 53 -46.55 2.88 -10.14
C GLU A 53 -46.67 4.09 -11.08
N ILE A 54 -45.75 5.07 -10.99
CA ILE A 54 -45.82 6.32 -11.78
C ILE A 54 -44.69 6.38 -12.83
N GLU A 55 -43.64 5.56 -12.68
CA GLU A 55 -42.46 5.59 -13.54
C GLU A 55 -42.75 5.27 -15.02
N ASP A 56 -43.79 4.49 -15.33
CA ASP A 56 -44.12 4.08 -16.69
C ASP A 56 -45.02 5.07 -17.45
N VAL A 57 -45.47 6.17 -16.84
CA VAL A 57 -46.31 7.16 -17.52
C VAL A 57 -45.45 7.98 -18.49
N PRO A 58 -45.71 7.94 -19.81
CA PRO A 58 -44.84 8.56 -20.83
C PRO A 58 -44.77 10.09 -20.78
N VAL A 59 -45.60 10.74 -19.95
CA VAL A 59 -45.66 12.20 -19.80
C VAL A 59 -45.11 12.69 -18.45
N LEU A 60 -45.20 11.88 -17.38
CA LEU A 60 -44.82 12.28 -16.01
C LEU A 60 -43.74 11.39 -15.39
N GLY A 61 -43.49 10.20 -15.93
CA GLY A 61 -42.62 9.20 -15.31
C GLY A 61 -41.15 9.60 -15.22
N GLU A 62 -40.66 10.49 -16.09
CA GLU A 62 -39.28 11.00 -16.02
C GLU A 62 -39.03 11.89 -14.78
N LEU A 63 -40.05 12.58 -14.27
CA LEU A 63 -39.94 13.42 -13.06
C LEU A 63 -39.90 12.59 -11.77
N PHE A 64 -40.28 11.31 -11.84
CA PHE A 64 -40.33 10.39 -10.70
C PHE A 64 -39.30 9.25 -10.81
N LYS A 65 -38.36 9.34 -11.77
CA LYS A 65 -37.21 8.44 -11.94
C LYS A 65 -35.94 9.12 -11.44
N GLY A 66 -35.31 8.56 -10.43
CA GLY A 66 -33.94 8.84 -10.01
C GLY A 66 -32.97 7.84 -10.64
N LYS A 67 -31.92 8.32 -11.31
CA LYS A 67 -30.83 7.47 -11.79
C LYS A 67 -29.53 8.01 -11.21
N SER A 68 -28.91 7.23 -10.33
CA SER A 68 -27.54 7.50 -9.88
C SER A 68 -26.58 6.56 -10.61
N ASN A 69 -25.56 7.14 -11.25
CA ASN A 69 -24.49 6.38 -11.89
C ASN A 69 -23.15 6.85 -11.31
N ASP A 70 -22.61 6.06 -10.40
CA ASP A 70 -21.35 6.35 -9.74
C ASP A 70 -20.25 5.49 -10.35
N ARG A 71 -19.20 6.14 -10.86
CA ARG A 71 -18.02 5.47 -11.43
C ARG A 71 -16.78 5.92 -10.65
N THR A 72 -16.16 5.00 -9.92
CA THR A 72 -14.93 5.23 -9.17
C THR A 72 -13.79 4.43 -9.79
N VAL A 73 -12.74 5.13 -10.22
CA VAL A 73 -11.49 4.53 -10.70
C VAL A 73 -10.42 4.75 -9.63
N THR A 74 -9.80 3.66 -9.16
CA THR A 74 -8.71 3.72 -8.18
C THR A 74 -7.46 3.12 -8.80
N GLU A 75 -6.42 3.93 -8.94
CA GLU A 75 -5.13 3.53 -9.48
C GLU A 75 -4.09 3.47 -8.35
N LEU A 76 -3.35 2.37 -8.29
CA LEU A 76 -2.19 2.22 -7.44
C LEU A 76 -0.98 1.98 -8.33
N VAL A 77 0.10 2.74 -8.13
CA VAL A 77 1.38 2.56 -8.82
C VAL A 77 2.49 2.42 -7.78
N ILE A 78 3.39 1.47 -8.01
CA ILE A 78 4.52 1.19 -7.10
C ILE A 78 5.83 1.49 -7.82
N PHE A 79 6.59 2.43 -7.26
CA PHE A 79 7.91 2.84 -7.74
C PHE A 79 9.02 2.27 -6.83
N LEU A 80 10.12 1.84 -7.43
CA LEU A 80 11.34 1.47 -6.71
C LEU A 80 12.54 2.22 -7.28
N ARG A 81 13.42 2.65 -6.40
CA ARG A 81 14.77 3.15 -6.73
C ARG A 81 15.77 2.39 -5.87
N ALA A 82 16.66 1.66 -6.51
CA ALA A 82 17.78 1.00 -5.86
C ALA A 82 19.06 1.77 -6.15
N THR A 83 19.90 1.99 -5.15
CA THR A 83 21.22 2.62 -5.32
C THR A 83 22.30 1.71 -4.76
N ILE A 84 23.39 1.57 -5.50
CA ILE A 84 24.63 0.95 -5.04
C ILE A 84 25.39 2.01 -4.25
N ILE A 85 25.82 1.66 -3.05
CA ILE A 85 26.68 2.50 -2.22
C ILE A 85 28.10 1.99 -2.42
N GLU A 86 28.93 2.81 -3.07
CA GLU A 86 30.37 2.56 -3.20
C GLU A 86 31.02 3.08 -1.91
N ASN A 87 31.62 2.19 -1.13
CA ASN A 87 32.35 2.55 0.08
C ASN A 87 33.76 3.01 -0.33
N ASP A 88 33.85 4.24 -0.83
CA ASP A 88 35.13 4.95 -0.84
C ASP A 88 35.19 5.74 0.47
N ASP A 89 35.82 5.09 1.45
CA ASP A 89 36.30 5.59 2.75
C ASP A 89 35.29 6.08 3.81
N GLU A 90 34.00 6.14 3.54
CA GLU A 90 33.00 6.47 4.56
C GLU A 90 32.07 5.29 4.86
N PRO A 91 32.24 4.59 6.00
CA PRO A 91 31.32 3.54 6.40
C PRO A 91 29.94 4.14 6.67
N PHE A 92 28.92 3.56 6.04
CA PHE A 92 27.51 3.83 6.31
C PHE A 92 27.13 3.38 7.74
N TYR A 93 27.58 4.15 8.72
CA TYR A 93 27.18 4.15 10.13
C TYR A 93 27.47 5.53 10.73
N GLU A 94 27.01 6.59 10.06
CA GLU A 94 27.11 7.93 10.63
C GLU A 94 25.89 8.23 11.50
N ASP A 95 25.97 7.79 12.75
CA ASP A 95 25.13 8.19 13.88
C ASP A 95 25.41 9.66 14.30
N THR A 96 25.30 10.61 13.35
CA THR A 96 25.43 12.05 13.64
C THR A 96 24.06 12.76 13.61
N SER A 97 22.98 12.07 13.22
CA SER A 97 21.62 12.64 13.23
C SER A 97 20.73 12.21 14.39
N ILE A 98 21.20 11.38 15.33
CA ILE A 98 20.39 11.06 16.53
C ILE A 98 20.47 12.24 17.50
N SER A 99 19.35 12.93 17.65
CA SER A 99 19.18 14.02 18.61
C SER A 99 19.53 13.52 20.01
N ARG A 100 20.28 14.34 20.79
CA ARG A 100 20.71 14.00 22.16
C ARG A 100 19.57 13.51 23.07
N ALA A 101 18.33 13.91 22.77
CA ALA A 101 17.13 13.48 23.48
C ALA A 101 16.89 11.96 23.40
N ASP A 102 17.15 11.35 22.24
CA ASP A 102 16.86 9.93 22.03
C ASP A 102 17.85 9.05 22.80
N LYS A 103 19.13 9.46 22.85
CA LYS A 103 20.15 8.76 23.65
C LYS A 103 19.76 8.68 25.13
N THR A 104 19.25 9.79 25.69
CA THR A 104 18.79 9.82 27.08
C THR A 104 17.54 8.96 27.29
N ALA A 105 16.61 8.90 26.33
CA ALA A 105 15.45 8.02 26.41
C ALA A 105 15.85 6.54 26.37
N TYR A 106 16.73 6.15 25.45
CA TYR A 106 17.24 4.78 25.37
C TYR A 106 17.95 4.37 26.66
N GLN A 107 18.83 5.24 27.19
CA GLN A 107 19.57 4.98 28.43
C GLN A 107 18.68 5.00 29.68
N GLY A 108 17.61 5.80 29.69
CA GLY A 108 16.68 5.91 30.80
C GLY A 108 15.70 4.75 30.92
N PHE A 109 15.35 4.11 29.79
CA PHE A 109 14.28 3.10 29.74
C PHE A 109 14.74 1.69 29.33
N THR A 110 15.99 1.51 28.92
CA THR A 110 16.53 0.19 28.56
C THR A 110 17.59 -0.25 29.57
N GLN A 111 17.32 -1.35 30.29
CA GLN A 111 18.28 -2.04 31.18
C GLN A 111 18.97 -3.22 30.48
N ASP A 112 19.22 -3.13 29.17
CA ASP A 112 19.94 -4.20 28.45
C ASP A 112 21.45 -4.11 28.80
N PRO A 113 22.07 -5.14 29.39
CA PRO A 113 23.48 -5.15 29.78
C PRO A 113 24.45 -5.28 28.60
N ARG A 114 23.98 -5.31 27.34
CA ARG A 114 24.85 -5.32 26.16
C ARG A 114 25.17 -3.88 25.73
N PRO A 115 26.42 -3.40 25.90
CA PRO A 115 26.80 -2.08 25.41
C PRO A 115 26.83 -2.08 23.89
N LEU A 116 26.16 -1.09 23.28
CA LEU A 116 26.29 -0.83 21.86
C LEU A 116 27.65 -0.16 21.63
N GLN A 117 28.47 -0.75 20.75
CA GLN A 117 29.74 -0.16 20.33
C GLN A 117 29.44 0.89 19.28
N PHE A 118 29.78 2.14 19.61
CA PHE A 118 29.85 3.26 18.69
C PHE A 118 31.30 3.39 18.21
#